data_AF-K0VYE2-F1
#
_entry.id   AF-K0VYE2-F1
#
_cell.length_a   1.000
_cell.length_b   1.000
_cell.length_c   1.000
_cell.angle_alpha   90.00
_cell.angle_beta   90.00
_cell.angle_gamma   90.00
#
_symmetry.space_group_name_H-M   'P 1'
#
loop_
_entity.id
_entity.type
_entity.pdbx_description
1 polymer ?
#
loop_
_entity_poly.entity_id
_entity_poly.type
_entity_poly.pdbx_seq_one_letter_code
_entity_poly.pdbx_strand_id
1 'polypeptide(L)'
;AELFRGQMMTEMAGLSAEDGMVMQIHAGSRRNTDRTLFAARGPNMGADIPTSTDWVGGLNALLSKYGHAPGLRVLLFTLDETTYAREMAPMVGHWPCLMIGPPWWFHDSPLGIRRYLDQVVETAGFANMAGFNDDTRALLSIPARHDVWRREVCRFLAQLAAEHRISKREAEIVAGELSYGNAKKAYKL
;
A
#
# COMPACT_ATOMS: atom_id res chain seq x y z
N ALA A 1 -23.65 -5.53 9.63
CA ALA A 1 -22.93 -5.27 8.37
C ALA A 1 -21.41 -5.28 8.56
N GLU A 2 -20.85 -4.62 9.57
CA GLU A 2 -19.40 -4.61 9.84
C GLU A 2 -18.82 -5.99 10.17
N LEU A 3 -19.44 -6.71 11.11
CA LEU A 3 -19.03 -8.07 11.48
C LEU A 3 -18.96 -9.01 10.25
N PHE A 4 -19.97 -8.92 9.38
CA PHE A 4 -20.02 -9.72 8.16
C PHE A 4 -18.87 -9.37 7.20
N ARG A 5 -18.56 -8.08 7.00
CA ARG A 5 -17.42 -7.67 6.16
C ARG A 5 -16.09 -8.18 6.73
N GLY A 6 -15.92 -8.11 8.06
CA GLY A 6 -14.73 -8.66 8.73
C GLY A 6 -14.60 -10.17 8.55
N GLN A 7 -15.71 -10.92 8.70
CA GLN A 7 -15.74 -12.36 8.44
C GLN A 7 -15.36 -12.66 6.98
N MET A 8 -16.00 -11.98 6.02
CA MET A 8 -15.72 -12.20 4.60
C MET A 8 -14.26 -11.88 4.25
N MET A 9 -13.65 -10.87 4.88
CA MET A 9 -12.22 -10.60 4.71
C MET A 9 -11.36 -11.79 5.14
N THR A 10 -11.70 -12.44 6.24
CA THR A 10 -11.00 -13.63 6.74
C THR A 10 -11.23 -14.84 5.84
N GLU A 11 -12.45 -15.05 5.34
CA GLU A 11 -12.74 -16.14 4.40
C GLU A 11 -12.01 -15.96 3.07
N MET A 12 -11.97 -14.74 2.53
CA MET A 12 -11.21 -14.46 1.30
C MET A 12 -9.71 -14.68 1.48
N ALA A 13 -9.16 -14.42 2.68
CA ALA A 13 -7.77 -14.74 2.99
C ALA A 13 -7.53 -16.26 3.01
N GLY A 14 -8.48 -17.05 3.54
CA GLY A 14 -8.41 -18.51 3.48
C GLY A 14 -8.36 -19.02 2.04
N LEU A 15 -9.29 -18.58 1.19
CA LEU A 15 -9.32 -18.94 -0.22
C LEU A 15 -8.06 -18.48 -0.96
N SER A 16 -7.59 -17.26 -0.70
CA SER A 16 -6.37 -16.70 -1.29
C SER A 16 -5.12 -17.50 -0.88
N ALA A 17 -5.11 -18.07 0.33
CA ALA A 17 -4.03 -18.93 0.79
C ALA A 17 -4.02 -20.28 0.04
N GLU A 18 -5.17 -20.75 -0.43
CA GLU A 18 -5.32 -22.00 -1.19
C GLU A 18 -4.99 -21.82 -2.67
N ASP A 19 -5.57 -20.80 -3.32
CA ASP A 19 -5.41 -20.57 -4.77
C ASP A 19 -4.23 -19.66 -5.14
N GLY A 20 -3.63 -19.01 -4.15
CA GLY A 20 -2.50 -18.11 -4.31
C GLY A 20 -2.86 -16.72 -4.84
N MET A 21 -4.13 -16.32 -4.85
CA MET A 21 -4.54 -14.96 -5.23
C MET A 21 -3.94 -13.92 -4.27
N VAL A 22 -3.47 -12.80 -4.82
CA VAL A 22 -2.95 -11.70 -4.01
C VAL A 22 -4.11 -10.86 -3.52
N MET A 23 -4.27 -10.76 -2.20
CA MET A 23 -5.32 -9.98 -1.57
C MET A 23 -4.86 -8.53 -1.36
N GLN A 24 -5.66 -7.55 -1.76
CA GLN A 24 -5.36 -6.13 -1.55
C GLN A 24 -6.42 -5.50 -0.67
N ILE A 25 -6.02 -4.86 0.43
CA ILE A 25 -6.93 -4.20 1.37
C ILE A 25 -6.73 -2.69 1.27
N HIS A 26 -7.74 -2.01 0.71
CA HIS A 26 -7.81 -0.56 0.61
C HIS A 26 -8.78 -0.02 1.67
N ALA A 27 -8.25 0.61 2.71
CA ALA A 27 -9.02 1.02 3.88
C ALA A 27 -8.98 2.54 4.13
N GLY A 28 -9.96 3.02 4.89
CA GLY A 28 -10.00 4.41 5.36
C GLY A 28 -10.78 5.40 4.50
N SER A 29 -11.64 4.96 3.58
CA SER A 29 -12.51 5.87 2.82
C SER A 29 -13.94 5.86 3.34
N ARG A 30 -14.41 7.01 3.81
CA ARG A 30 -15.85 7.27 3.98
C ARG A 30 -16.41 7.80 2.67
N ARG A 31 -17.14 6.95 1.96
CA ARG A 31 -17.68 7.27 0.63
C ARG A 31 -18.99 8.06 0.68
N ASN A 32 -19.24 8.84 -0.37
CA ASN A 32 -20.50 9.55 -0.63
C ASN A 32 -20.92 10.48 0.54
N THR A 33 -19.98 11.28 1.02
CA THR A 33 -20.21 12.21 2.15
C THR A 33 -21.18 13.35 1.81
N ASP A 34 -21.22 13.78 0.54
CA ASP A 34 -22.24 14.68 0.02
C ASP A 34 -23.47 13.88 -0.45
N ARG A 35 -24.52 13.89 0.37
CA ARG A 35 -25.78 13.19 0.07
C ARG A 35 -26.55 13.81 -1.08
N THR A 36 -26.46 15.12 -1.25
CA THR A 36 -27.16 15.85 -2.33
C THR A 36 -26.56 15.48 -3.67
N LEU A 37 -25.23 15.50 -3.77
CA LEU A 37 -24.51 15.07 -4.96
C LEU A 37 -24.73 13.59 -5.24
N PHE A 38 -24.69 12.73 -4.22
CA PHE A 38 -24.92 11.30 -4.38
C PHE A 38 -26.31 11.00 -4.93
N ALA A 39 -27.35 11.67 -4.43
CA ALA A 39 -28.71 11.51 -4.93
C ALA A 39 -28.85 11.94 -6.41
N ALA A 40 -28.12 12.99 -6.82
CA ALA A 40 -28.21 13.53 -8.18
C ALA A 40 -27.32 12.80 -9.21
N ARG A 41 -26.15 12.31 -8.80
CA ARG A 41 -25.08 11.83 -9.71
C ARG A 41 -24.53 10.45 -9.38
N GLY A 42 -24.86 9.89 -8.22
CA GLY A 42 -24.36 8.60 -7.77
C GLY A 42 -22.92 8.65 -7.21
N PRO A 43 -22.24 7.49 -7.12
CA PRO A 43 -20.93 7.37 -6.48
C PRO A 43 -19.76 7.86 -7.36
N ASN A 44 -18.58 8.00 -6.74
CA ASN A 44 -17.32 8.37 -7.40
C ASN A 44 -17.31 9.78 -8.01
N MET A 45 -18.04 10.72 -7.40
CA MET A 45 -18.12 12.12 -7.81
C MET A 45 -17.22 13.05 -6.99
N GLY A 46 -16.16 12.51 -6.36
CA GLY A 46 -15.19 13.28 -5.57
C GLY A 46 -15.61 13.57 -4.12
N ALA A 47 -16.71 12.98 -3.63
CA ALA A 47 -17.22 13.16 -2.27
C ALA A 47 -16.81 12.04 -1.30
N ASP A 48 -15.65 11.42 -1.51
CA ASP A 48 -15.13 10.32 -0.69
C ASP A 48 -13.97 10.84 0.15
N ILE A 49 -14.10 10.80 1.48
CA ILE A 49 -13.18 11.48 2.41
C ILE A 49 -12.40 10.46 3.24
N PRO A 50 -11.07 10.60 3.37
CA PRO A 50 -10.25 9.81 4.29
C PRO A 50 -10.75 9.85 5.74
N THR A 51 -10.63 8.73 6.44
CA THR A 51 -10.88 8.58 7.86
C THR A 51 -9.76 7.78 8.52
N SER A 52 -9.65 7.90 9.85
CA SER A 52 -8.71 7.10 10.64
C SER A 52 -8.93 5.60 10.42
N THR A 53 -7.84 4.83 10.39
CA THR A 53 -7.88 3.37 10.22
C THR A 53 -7.09 2.68 11.33
N ASP A 54 -7.63 1.58 11.87
CA ASP A 54 -6.97 0.72 12.87
C ASP A 54 -6.60 -0.62 12.22
N TRP A 55 -5.33 -0.76 11.84
CA TRP A 55 -4.81 -1.99 11.23
C TRP A 55 -4.51 -3.07 12.26
N VAL A 56 -4.03 -2.69 13.45
CA VAL A 56 -3.62 -3.63 14.49
C VAL A 56 -4.83 -4.39 15.02
N GLY A 57 -5.89 -3.67 15.39
CA GLY A 57 -7.16 -4.28 15.80
C GLY A 57 -7.91 -4.89 14.63
N GLY A 58 -7.98 -4.18 13.49
CA GLY A 58 -8.75 -4.58 12.32
C GLY A 58 -8.31 -5.90 11.67
N LEU A 59 -7.01 -6.20 11.68
CA LEU A 59 -6.47 -7.43 11.07
C LEU A 59 -6.29 -8.59 12.04
N ASN A 60 -6.53 -8.39 13.35
CA ASN A 60 -6.20 -9.37 14.37
C ASN A 60 -6.78 -10.77 14.10
N ALA A 61 -8.06 -10.86 13.73
CA ALA A 61 -8.73 -12.14 13.46
C ALA A 61 -8.14 -12.87 12.24
N LEU A 62 -7.88 -12.13 11.15
CA LEU A 62 -7.30 -12.67 9.93
C LEU A 62 -5.87 -13.16 10.17
N LEU A 63 -5.04 -12.35 10.82
CA LEU A 63 -3.64 -12.69 11.10
C LEU A 63 -3.51 -13.83 12.12
N SER A 64 -4.39 -13.89 13.11
CA SER A 64 -4.44 -15.01 14.06
C SER A 64 -4.71 -16.34 13.36
N LYS A 65 -5.53 -16.35 12.31
CA LYS A 65 -5.90 -17.58 11.59
C LYS A 65 -4.93 -17.93 10.46
N TYR A 66 -4.51 -16.95 9.67
CA TYR A 66 -3.79 -17.17 8.41
C TYR A 66 -2.47 -16.39 8.29
N GLY A 67 -2.04 -15.65 9.31
CA GLY A 67 -0.87 -14.76 9.22
C GLY A 67 0.44 -15.44 8.83
N HIS A 68 0.56 -16.75 9.07
CA HIS A 68 1.70 -17.59 8.72
C HIS A 68 1.42 -18.59 7.58
N ALA A 69 0.26 -18.50 6.93
CA ALA A 69 -0.08 -19.38 5.84
C ALA A 69 0.85 -19.11 4.62
N PRO A 70 1.61 -20.10 4.12
CA PRO A 70 2.66 -19.87 3.13
C PRO A 70 2.14 -19.38 1.77
N GLY A 71 0.88 -19.67 1.43
CA GLY A 71 0.25 -19.23 0.19
C GLY A 71 -0.32 -17.81 0.24
N LEU A 72 -0.53 -17.27 1.45
CA LEU A 72 -1.21 -15.99 1.63
C LEU A 72 -0.28 -14.81 1.35
N ARG A 73 -0.76 -13.87 0.54
CA ARG A 73 -0.15 -12.56 0.37
C ARG A 73 -1.19 -11.45 0.43
N VAL A 74 -0.98 -10.50 1.33
CA VAL A 74 -1.87 -9.36 1.56
C VAL A 74 -1.11 -8.06 1.40
N LEU A 75 -1.58 -7.17 0.53
CA LEU A 75 -1.04 -5.84 0.34
C LEU A 75 -1.94 -4.82 1.05
N LEU A 76 -1.35 -4.02 1.94
CA LEU A 76 -2.07 -3.03 2.73
C LEU A 76 -1.95 -1.63 2.11
N PHE A 77 -3.08 -0.95 1.95
CA PHE A 77 -3.19 0.42 1.43
C PHE A 77 -4.03 1.29 2.37
N THR A 78 -3.51 2.47 2.73
CA THR A 78 -4.12 3.38 3.70
C THR A 78 -4.43 4.76 3.10
N LEU A 79 -5.48 5.40 3.60
CA LEU A 79 -5.73 6.83 3.45
C LEU A 79 -5.33 7.65 4.68
N ASP A 80 -4.82 6.99 5.72
CA ASP A 80 -4.36 7.60 6.97
C ASP A 80 -2.83 7.45 7.08
N GLU A 81 -2.08 8.50 6.71
CA GLU A 81 -0.60 8.45 6.74
C GLU A 81 -0.04 8.25 8.15
N THR A 82 -0.82 8.52 9.21
CA THR A 82 -0.38 8.33 10.60
C THR A 82 -0.18 6.85 10.94
N THR A 83 -0.72 5.93 10.13
CA THR A 83 -0.56 4.50 10.32
C THR A 83 0.76 3.96 9.75
N TYR A 84 1.48 4.73 8.92
CA TYR A 84 2.71 4.25 8.25
C TYR A 84 3.76 3.75 9.26
N ALA A 85 4.32 4.64 10.06
CA ALA A 85 5.32 4.28 11.06
C ALA A 85 4.70 3.62 12.31
N ARG A 86 3.46 4.00 12.65
CA ARG A 86 2.80 3.56 13.88
C ARG A 86 2.32 2.11 13.84
N GLU A 87 1.84 1.65 12.70
CA GLU A 87 1.19 0.33 12.57
C GLU A 87 1.72 -0.47 11.39
N MET A 88 1.59 0.05 10.17
CA MET A 88 1.79 -0.74 8.95
C MET A 88 3.24 -1.20 8.77
N ALA A 89 4.22 -0.30 8.92
CA ALA A 89 5.63 -0.66 8.74
C ALA A 89 6.11 -1.72 9.76
N PRO A 90 5.80 -1.62 11.07
CA PRO A 90 6.03 -2.71 12.02
C PRO A 90 5.32 -4.01 11.66
N MET A 91 4.06 -3.94 11.23
CA MET A 91 3.28 -5.14 10.89
C MET A 91 3.86 -5.88 9.67
N VAL A 92 4.20 -5.18 8.59
CA VAL A 92 4.81 -5.82 7.41
C VAL A 92 6.25 -6.26 7.64
N GLY A 93 6.95 -5.62 8.60
CA GLY A 93 8.27 -6.07 9.04
C GLY A 93 8.25 -7.37 9.85
N HIS A 94 7.08 -7.79 10.34
CA HIS A 94 6.92 -8.98 11.19
C HIS A 94 6.14 -10.12 10.51
N TRP A 95 4.95 -9.83 9.96
CA TRP A 95 4.06 -10.85 9.43
C TRP A 95 4.47 -11.26 8.01
N PRO A 96 4.79 -12.54 7.76
CA PRO A 96 5.35 -12.99 6.48
C PRO A 96 4.38 -12.87 5.30
N CYS A 97 3.06 -12.85 5.57
CA CYS A 97 2.05 -12.69 4.53
C CYS A 97 1.81 -11.24 4.11
N LEU A 98 2.29 -10.25 4.87
CA LEU A 98 1.97 -8.85 4.66
C LEU A 98 3.01 -8.14 3.80
N MET A 99 2.54 -7.28 2.92
CA MET A 99 3.32 -6.28 2.19
C MET A 99 2.61 -4.94 2.24
N ILE A 100 3.33 -3.86 1.99
CA ILE A 100 2.76 -2.50 1.96
C ILE A 100 2.69 -1.97 0.53
N GLY A 101 1.51 -1.48 0.14
CA GLY A 101 1.27 -0.80 -1.12
C GLY A 101 1.85 0.63 -1.15
N PRO A 102 2.00 1.24 -2.33
CA PRO A 102 2.39 2.64 -2.45
C PRO A 102 1.38 3.60 -1.78
N PRO A 103 1.75 4.89 -1.60
CA PRO A 103 0.81 5.93 -1.23
C PRO A 103 -0.41 5.92 -2.14
N TRP A 104 -1.60 5.96 -1.56
CA TRP A 104 -2.84 5.75 -2.29
C TRP A 104 -3.66 7.04 -2.40
N TRP A 105 -4.31 7.21 -3.56
CA TRP A 105 -5.31 8.24 -3.84
C TRP A 105 -4.78 9.66 -3.59
N PHE A 106 -5.20 10.34 -2.52
CA PHE A 106 -4.76 11.69 -2.18
C PHE A 106 -3.27 11.77 -1.87
N HIS A 107 -2.67 10.63 -1.50
CA HIS A 107 -1.26 10.52 -1.15
C HIS A 107 -0.39 10.10 -2.33
N ASP A 108 -0.97 9.67 -3.45
CA ASP A 108 -0.25 9.48 -4.74
C ASP A 108 0.10 10.85 -5.33
N SER A 109 1.10 11.47 -4.72
CA SER A 109 1.60 12.79 -5.02
C SER A 109 3.08 12.87 -4.63
N PRO A 110 3.85 13.82 -5.18
CA PRO A 110 5.27 13.96 -4.83
C PRO A 110 5.50 13.99 -3.32
N LEU A 111 4.76 14.82 -2.57
CA LEU A 111 4.96 14.94 -1.13
C LEU A 111 4.45 13.73 -0.33
N GLY A 112 3.38 13.07 -0.78
CA GLY A 112 2.90 11.84 -0.13
C GLY A 112 3.89 10.69 -0.32
N ILE A 113 4.50 10.56 -1.50
CA ILE A 113 5.57 9.58 -1.76
C ILE A 113 6.77 9.82 -0.83
N ARG A 114 7.17 11.07 -0.63
CA ARG A 114 8.28 11.40 0.29
C ARG A 114 7.95 10.98 1.72
N ARG A 115 6.79 11.38 2.24
CA ARG A 115 6.35 11.04 3.61
C ARG A 115 6.23 9.53 3.81
N TYR A 116 5.77 8.81 2.80
CA TYR A 116 5.70 7.36 2.83
C TYR A 116 7.08 6.71 2.90
N LEU A 117 8.00 7.09 2.01
CA LEU A 117 9.37 6.56 2.04
C LEU A 117 10.07 6.85 3.36
N ASP A 118 9.94 8.08 3.88
CA ASP A 118 10.52 8.49 5.15
C ASP A 118 9.96 7.71 6.36
N GLN A 119 8.66 7.40 6.37
CA GLN A 119 8.01 6.74 7.51
C GLN A 119 8.00 5.21 7.45
N VAL A 120 8.14 4.61 6.26
CA VAL A 120 7.97 3.16 6.07
C VAL A 120 9.30 2.43 6.01
N VAL A 121 10.30 2.98 5.31
CA VAL A 121 11.51 2.26 4.92
C VAL A 121 12.32 1.78 6.13
N GLU A 122 12.38 2.56 7.21
CA GLU A 122 13.24 2.24 8.37
C GLU A 122 12.82 0.96 9.11
N THR A 123 11.52 0.64 9.13
CA THR A 123 11.01 -0.58 9.79
C THR A 123 10.61 -1.67 8.80
N ALA A 124 9.93 -1.32 7.71
CA ALA A 124 9.49 -2.31 6.73
C ALA A 124 10.66 -2.81 5.85
N GLY A 125 11.67 -1.96 5.61
CA GLY A 125 12.66 -2.19 4.56
C GLY A 125 12.06 -2.17 3.16
N PHE A 126 12.92 -2.17 2.14
CA PHE A 126 12.48 -2.12 0.75
C PHE A 126 11.85 -3.42 0.26
N ALA A 127 12.22 -4.57 0.82
CA ALA A 127 11.77 -5.88 0.35
C ALA A 127 10.28 -6.15 0.65
N ASN A 128 9.72 -5.50 1.67
CA ASN A 128 8.31 -5.66 2.07
C ASN A 128 7.36 -4.67 1.35
N MET A 129 7.89 -3.83 0.45
CA MET A 129 7.11 -2.87 -0.33
C MET A 129 6.66 -3.48 -1.66
N ALA A 130 5.45 -3.16 -2.12
CA ALA A 130 4.88 -3.73 -3.35
C ALA A 130 5.28 -3.00 -4.66
N GLY A 131 6.10 -1.96 -4.60
CA GLY A 131 6.39 -1.09 -5.75
C GLY A 131 5.31 -0.03 -5.94
N PHE A 132 4.89 0.22 -7.18
CA PHE A 132 3.92 1.28 -7.52
C PHE A 132 2.85 0.82 -8.51
N ASN A 133 1.64 1.33 -8.32
CA ASN A 133 0.49 1.23 -9.22
C ASN A 133 -0.15 2.61 -9.37
N ASP A 134 -0.71 2.90 -10.54
CA ASP A 134 -1.25 4.23 -10.88
C ASP A 134 -2.69 4.49 -10.40
N ASP A 135 -3.47 3.45 -10.11
CA ASP A 135 -4.88 3.50 -9.66
C ASP A 135 -5.74 4.52 -10.43
N THR A 136 -5.55 4.61 -11.74
CA THR A 136 -6.20 5.64 -12.56
C THR A 136 -7.17 5.04 -13.58
N ARG A 137 -8.26 5.76 -13.84
CA ARG A 137 -9.09 5.52 -15.05
C ARG A 137 -8.57 6.28 -16.27
N ALA A 138 -7.67 7.24 -16.08
CA ALA A 138 -7.16 8.10 -17.13
C ALA A 138 -5.92 7.48 -17.78
N LEU A 139 -6.10 6.72 -18.86
CA LEU A 139 -5.05 5.99 -19.57
C LEU A 139 -3.79 6.83 -19.86
N LEU A 140 -3.97 8.09 -20.29
CA LEU A 140 -2.85 8.98 -20.62
C LEU A 140 -2.04 9.45 -19.39
N SER A 141 -2.58 9.28 -18.18
CA SER A 141 -1.86 9.61 -16.94
C SER A 141 -0.91 8.51 -16.47
N ILE A 142 -1.04 7.27 -16.96
CA ILE A 142 -0.22 6.13 -16.54
C ILE A 142 1.28 6.43 -16.65
N PRO A 143 1.84 6.82 -17.82
CA PRO A 143 3.28 7.08 -17.92
C PRO A 143 3.73 8.23 -17.02
N ALA A 144 2.90 9.27 -16.86
CA ALA A 144 3.22 10.42 -16.01
C ALA A 144 3.29 10.04 -14.53
N ARG A 145 2.34 9.25 -14.03
CA ARG A 145 2.31 8.78 -12.63
C ARG A 145 3.49 7.89 -12.30
N HIS A 146 3.80 6.94 -13.20
CA HIS A 146 4.98 6.09 -13.03
C HIS A 146 6.30 6.91 -13.05
N ASP A 147 6.40 7.96 -13.87
CA ASP A 147 7.58 8.83 -13.87
C ASP A 147 7.73 9.60 -12.55
N VAL A 148 6.63 10.11 -11.97
CA VAL A 148 6.65 10.77 -10.65
C VAL A 148 7.16 9.81 -9.56
N TRP A 149 6.62 8.59 -9.49
CA TRP A 149 7.11 7.57 -8.54
C TRP A 149 8.61 7.33 -8.69
N ARG A 150 9.08 7.08 -9.92
CA ARG A 150 10.50 6.80 -10.21
C ARG A 150 11.40 7.96 -9.79
N ARG A 151 11.00 9.21 -10.06
CA ARG A 151 11.76 10.40 -9.68
C ARG A 151 11.86 10.57 -8.17
N GLU A 152 10.75 10.38 -7.45
CA GLU A 152 10.74 10.54 -5.99
C GLU A 152 11.48 9.40 -5.28
N VAL A 153 11.41 8.17 -5.80
CA VAL A 153 12.27 7.06 -5.34
C VAL A 153 13.75 7.39 -5.55
N CYS A 154 14.15 7.80 -6.76
CA CYS A 154 15.53 8.16 -7.04
C CYS A 154 16.01 9.32 -6.16
N ARG A 155 15.16 10.32 -5.90
CA ARG A 155 15.46 11.43 -4.99
C ARG A 155 15.74 10.93 -3.57
N PHE A 156 14.88 10.07 -3.03
CA PHE A 156 15.04 9.49 -1.70
C PHE A 156 16.33 8.66 -1.60
N LEU A 157 16.58 7.79 -2.57
CA LEU A 157 17.78 6.94 -2.58
C LEU A 157 19.07 7.75 -2.79
N ALA A 158 19.03 8.81 -3.59
CA ALA A 158 20.15 9.73 -3.76
C ALA A 158 20.49 10.44 -2.45
N GLN A 159 19.49 10.83 -1.66
CA GLN A 159 19.69 11.42 -0.34
C GLN A 159 20.37 10.41 0.60
N LEU A 160 19.86 9.17 0.70
CA LEU A 160 20.49 8.13 1.52
C LEU A 160 21.94 7.85 1.11
N ALA A 161 22.24 7.84 -0.19
CA ALA A 161 23.59 7.65 -0.70
C ALA A 161 24.52 8.84 -0.41
N ALA A 162 24.02 10.07 -0.55
CA ALA A 162 24.76 11.29 -0.23
C ALA A 162 25.07 11.43 1.27
N GLU A 163 24.17 10.93 2.12
CA GLU A 163 24.34 10.84 3.57
C GLU A 163 25.15 9.60 4.00
N HIS A 164 25.65 8.80 3.05
CA HIS A 164 26.41 7.57 3.30
C HIS A 164 25.66 6.50 4.10
N ARG A 165 24.32 6.53 4.11
CA ARG A 165 23.47 5.51 4.74
C ARG A 165 23.42 4.23 3.92
N ILE A 166 23.59 4.34 2.59
CA ILE A 166 23.72 3.22 1.65
C ILE A 166 24.78 3.56 0.60
N SER A 167 25.33 2.54 -0.08
CA SER A 167 26.19 2.76 -1.24
C SER A 167 25.37 3.15 -2.49
N LYS A 168 26.02 3.82 -3.44
CA LYS A 168 25.43 4.12 -4.76
C LYS A 168 24.95 2.86 -5.47
N ARG A 169 25.70 1.75 -5.38
CA ARG A 169 25.35 0.48 -6.01
C ARG A 169 24.08 -0.11 -5.42
N GLU A 170 23.91 -0.05 -4.10
CA GLU A 170 22.68 -0.50 -3.44
C GLU A 170 21.50 0.38 -3.83
N ALA A 171 21.69 1.71 -3.90
CA ALA A 171 20.67 2.63 -4.38
C ALA A 171 20.19 2.28 -5.80
N GLU A 172 21.10 1.96 -6.73
CA GLU A 172 20.75 1.56 -8.10
C GLU A 172 19.94 0.25 -8.13
N ILE A 173 20.30 -0.74 -7.31
CA ILE A 173 19.57 -2.00 -7.18
C ILE A 173 18.16 -1.75 -6.64
N VAL A 174 18.05 -0.99 -5.54
CA VAL A 174 16.75 -0.68 -4.90
C VAL A 174 15.86 0.12 -5.84
N ALA A 175 16.40 1.04 -6.63
CA ALA A 175 15.63 1.78 -7.62
C ALA A 175 14.99 0.85 -8.67
N GLY A 176 15.71 -0.17 -9.13
CA GLY A 176 15.20 -1.20 -10.04
C GLY A 176 14.13 -2.08 -9.39
N GLU A 177 14.33 -2.48 -8.14
CA GLU A 177 13.37 -3.27 -7.37
C GLU A 177 12.06 -2.48 -7.15
N LEU A 178 12.13 -1.24 -6.68
CA LEU A 178 10.95 -0.40 -6.44
C LEU A 178 10.23 0.05 -7.72
N SER A 179 10.88 -0.02 -8.88
CA SER A 179 10.29 0.38 -10.17
C SER A 179 9.71 -0.81 -10.97
N TYR A 180 10.10 -2.04 -10.64
CA TYR A 180 9.76 -3.22 -11.44
C TYR A 180 9.75 -4.51 -10.61
N GLY A 181 10.88 -4.84 -9.97
CA GLY A 181 11.08 -6.14 -9.33
C GLY A 181 10.07 -6.44 -8.21
N ASN A 182 9.86 -5.49 -7.31
CA ASN A 182 8.92 -5.62 -6.21
C ASN A 182 7.47 -5.78 -6.68
N ALA A 183 7.04 -5.07 -7.72
CA ALA A 183 5.69 -5.22 -8.26
C ALA A 183 5.50 -6.63 -8.83
N LYS A 184 6.44 -7.13 -9.63
CA LYS A 184 6.37 -8.50 -10.14
C LYS A 184 6.33 -9.54 -9.03
N LYS A 185 7.22 -9.40 -8.04
CA LYS A 185 7.26 -10.27 -6.87
C LYS A 185 5.93 -10.22 -6.14
N ALA A 186 5.47 -9.03 -5.71
CA ALA A 186 4.27 -8.83 -4.92
C ALA A 186 3.03 -9.39 -5.61
N TYR A 187 2.85 -9.13 -6.91
CA TYR A 187 1.68 -9.51 -7.68
C TYR A 187 1.78 -10.87 -8.40
N LYS A 188 2.88 -11.62 -8.20
CA LYS A 188 3.13 -12.94 -8.83
C LYS A 188 3.07 -12.90 -10.37
N LEU A 189 3.74 -11.91 -10.98
CA LEU A 189 3.78 -11.65 -12.44
C LEU A 189 5.13 -12.02 -13.10
#